data_AF-A0AAV0IXR6-F1
#
_entry.id   AF-A0AAV0IXR6-F1
#
_cell.length_a   1.000
_cell.length_b   1.000
_cell.length_c   1.000
_cell.angle_alpha   90.00
_cell.angle_beta   90.00
_cell.angle_gamma   90.00
#
_symmetry.space_group_name_H-M   'P 1'
#
loop_
_entity.id
_entity.type
_entity.pdbx_description
1 polymer ?
#
loop_
_entity_poly.entity_id
_entity_poly.type
_entity_poly.pdbx_seq_one_letter_code
_entity_poly.pdbx_strand_id
1 'polypeptide(L)'
;YYEGITFRDIIFDSSYRGGGIRVVDSVRIRIDHCFFLHFTTHGVLIIKGHETLISSCFLGQQPTVGEDQMEKHYSGTAIDIDSNDNVITDVVIFSAAVGIVLRSEANTVTGVHCYNKADVYGGVGILVKPEASLTRIGNCYMDFTGVVIEDPSQVRVTDGLFIGGANVVLRSIKGSISGLNIEGNMFRGYEGVGNSIVELDGNFTAVDQVVIERNNVKDMVLKSTAGRVTVAGHGSRWVADFSRVLIFPNRVSHFQYAFHIRGAANNVTHWVSGVRRNAVVVESSAKVNAVVSVVVDQYNAVDETSYLLSES
;
A
#
# COMPACT_ATOMS: atom_id res chain seq x y z
N TYR A 1 -29.92 -10.38 -19.27
CA TYR A 1 -28.47 -10.19 -19.39
C TYR A 1 -28.24 -8.93 -20.19
N TYR A 2 -27.56 -7.95 -19.61
CA TYR A 2 -27.29 -6.67 -20.27
C TYR A 2 -25.82 -6.63 -20.66
N GLU A 3 -25.56 -6.18 -21.89
CA GLU A 3 -24.23 -6.18 -22.46
C GLU A 3 -24.01 -4.96 -23.35
N GLY A 4 -22.79 -4.40 -23.32
CA GLY A 4 -22.37 -3.38 -24.29
C GLY A 4 -23.00 -2.01 -24.07
N ILE A 5 -23.67 -1.79 -22.94
CA ILE A 5 -24.28 -0.50 -22.60
C ILE A 5 -23.19 0.51 -22.24
N THR A 6 -23.34 1.72 -22.76
CA THR A 6 -22.44 2.84 -22.49
C THR A 6 -23.22 4.02 -21.90
N PHE A 7 -22.77 4.50 -20.75
CA PHE A 7 -23.18 5.78 -20.17
C PHE A 7 -22.07 6.78 -20.43
N ARG A 8 -22.37 7.87 -21.16
CA ARG A 8 -21.36 8.86 -21.55
C ARG A 8 -21.89 10.29 -21.52
N ASP A 9 -21.06 11.21 -21.03
CA ASP A 9 -21.34 12.65 -20.98
C ASP A 9 -22.61 12.98 -20.16
N ILE A 10 -22.80 12.29 -19.03
CA ILE A 10 -23.98 12.42 -18.17
C ILE A 10 -23.59 12.95 -16.79
N ILE A 11 -24.41 13.87 -16.27
CA ILE A 11 -24.38 14.26 -14.85
C ILE A 11 -25.44 13.45 -14.09
N PHE A 12 -25.00 12.74 -13.05
CA PHE A 12 -25.85 12.07 -12.07
C PHE A 12 -25.80 12.84 -10.75
N ASP A 13 -26.87 13.58 -10.44
CA ASP A 13 -27.04 14.28 -9.15
C ASP A 13 -28.14 13.59 -8.33
N SER A 14 -27.76 12.98 -7.21
CA SER A 14 -28.70 12.25 -6.35
C SER A 14 -29.42 13.15 -5.33
N SER A 15 -29.10 14.45 -5.26
CA SER A 15 -29.61 15.43 -4.29
C SER A 15 -29.59 14.92 -2.84
N TYR A 16 -28.55 14.17 -2.46
CA TYR A 16 -28.37 13.54 -1.15
C TYR A 16 -29.37 12.43 -0.79
N ARG A 17 -30.11 11.91 -1.78
CA ARG A 17 -31.19 10.93 -1.55
C ARG A 17 -30.84 9.49 -1.89
N GLY A 18 -29.60 9.21 -2.29
CA GLY A 18 -29.19 7.86 -2.70
C GLY A 18 -27.85 7.83 -3.42
N GLY A 19 -27.83 7.20 -4.59
CA GLY A 19 -26.62 6.99 -5.39
C GLY A 19 -26.83 7.32 -6.87
N GLY A 20 -25.79 7.09 -7.69
CA GLY A 20 -25.81 7.31 -9.13
C GLY A 20 -26.25 6.05 -9.89
N ILE A 21 -25.28 5.25 -10.32
CA ILE A 21 -25.51 4.06 -11.15
C ILE A 21 -25.38 2.78 -10.32
N ARG A 22 -26.31 1.84 -10.54
CA ARG A 22 -26.19 0.46 -10.09
C ARG A 22 -26.24 -0.48 -11.29
N VAL A 23 -25.16 -1.23 -11.52
CA VAL A 23 -25.06 -2.28 -12.55
C VAL A 23 -25.12 -3.63 -11.86
N VAL A 24 -25.96 -4.53 -12.37
CA VAL A 24 -26.13 -5.87 -11.80
C VAL A 24 -26.04 -6.90 -12.91
N ASP A 25 -25.20 -7.93 -12.74
CA ASP A 25 -25.14 -9.11 -13.59
C ASP A 25 -25.07 -8.78 -15.09
N SER A 26 -24.07 -7.96 -15.43
CA SER A 26 -23.88 -7.37 -16.77
C SER A 26 -22.43 -7.47 -17.21
N VAL A 27 -22.17 -7.38 -18.52
CA VAL A 27 -20.81 -7.51 -19.07
C VAL A 27 -20.51 -6.43 -20.11
N ARG A 28 -19.24 -6.01 -20.23
CA ARG A 28 -18.79 -5.00 -21.21
C ARG A 28 -19.54 -3.67 -21.09
N ILE A 29 -19.76 -3.23 -19.85
CA ILE A 29 -20.41 -1.96 -19.52
C ILE A 29 -19.35 -0.85 -19.50
N ARG A 30 -19.70 0.34 -20.02
CA ARG A 30 -18.82 1.52 -20.04
C ARG A 30 -19.50 2.67 -19.32
N ILE A 31 -18.81 3.26 -18.34
CA ILE A 31 -19.20 4.49 -17.66
C ILE A 31 -18.06 5.48 -17.92
N ASP A 32 -18.29 6.43 -18.81
CA ASP A 32 -17.21 7.17 -19.48
C ASP A 32 -17.53 8.67 -19.51
N HIS A 33 -16.62 9.54 -19.07
CA HIS A 33 -16.85 11.00 -19.08
C HIS A 33 -18.12 11.44 -18.30
N CYS A 34 -18.44 10.74 -17.22
CA CYS A 34 -19.60 11.05 -16.37
C CYS A 34 -19.21 11.86 -15.13
N PHE A 35 -20.17 12.62 -14.60
CA PHE A 35 -20.02 13.40 -13.37
C PHE A 35 -21.05 12.96 -12.34
N PHE A 36 -20.62 12.57 -11.13
CA PHE A 36 -21.48 12.09 -10.06
C PHE A 36 -21.44 13.04 -8.86
N LEU A 37 -22.60 13.53 -8.43
CA LEU A 37 -22.75 14.50 -7.35
C LEU A 37 -23.76 14.05 -6.30
N HIS A 38 -23.54 14.51 -5.08
CA HIS A 38 -24.51 14.43 -3.98
C HIS A 38 -25.02 13.01 -3.69
N PHE A 39 -24.23 11.97 -3.94
CA PHE A 39 -24.56 10.63 -3.48
C PHE A 39 -24.30 10.52 -1.97
N THR A 40 -25.18 9.83 -1.25
CA THR A 40 -25.03 9.47 0.16
C THR A 40 -24.80 7.97 0.35
N THR A 41 -25.03 7.16 -0.70
CA THR A 41 -24.72 5.73 -0.76
C THR A 41 -23.55 5.46 -1.70
N HIS A 42 -23.81 5.19 -2.98
CA HIS A 42 -22.78 4.86 -3.97
C HIS A 42 -22.87 5.78 -5.20
N GLY A 43 -21.75 6.34 -5.65
CA GLY A 43 -21.70 6.98 -6.97
C GLY A 43 -21.95 5.94 -8.07
N VAL A 44 -21.13 4.89 -8.08
CA VAL A 44 -21.25 3.72 -8.94
C VAL A 44 -21.16 2.44 -8.10
N LEU A 45 -22.11 1.52 -8.30
CA LEU A 45 -22.13 0.21 -7.66
C LEU A 45 -22.24 -0.89 -8.73
N ILE A 46 -21.26 -1.78 -8.78
CA ILE A 46 -21.24 -2.93 -9.69
C ILE A 46 -21.38 -4.22 -8.87
N ILE A 47 -22.35 -5.06 -9.21
CA ILE A 47 -22.64 -6.31 -8.50
C ILE A 47 -22.75 -7.47 -9.49
N LYS A 48 -21.86 -8.46 -9.39
CA LYS A 48 -21.70 -9.56 -10.36
C LYS A 48 -21.38 -9.05 -11.77
N GLY A 49 -21.20 -9.96 -12.71
CA GLY A 49 -20.78 -9.64 -14.06
C GLY A 49 -19.26 -9.53 -14.18
N HIS A 50 -18.79 -9.04 -15.32
CA HIS A 50 -17.37 -8.97 -15.71
C HIS A 50 -17.14 -7.77 -16.64
N GLU A 51 -15.90 -7.28 -16.75
CA GLU A 51 -15.49 -6.33 -17.79
C GLU A 51 -16.26 -5.00 -17.79
N THR A 52 -16.50 -4.40 -16.61
CA THR A 52 -16.95 -3.00 -16.52
C THR A 52 -15.75 -2.05 -16.62
N LEU A 53 -15.86 -1.04 -17.47
CA LEU A 53 -14.86 0.00 -17.65
C LEU A 53 -15.43 1.34 -17.14
N ILE A 54 -14.76 1.93 -16.14
CA ILE A 54 -15.07 3.25 -15.60
C ILE A 54 -13.90 4.18 -15.95
N SER A 55 -14.15 5.17 -16.80
CA SER A 55 -13.09 6.03 -17.36
C SER A 55 -13.43 7.51 -17.35
N SER A 56 -12.44 8.37 -17.13
CA SER A 56 -12.57 9.83 -17.29
C SER A 56 -13.71 10.46 -16.48
N CYS A 57 -14.03 9.91 -15.31
CA CYS A 57 -15.17 10.34 -14.50
C CYS A 57 -14.75 11.23 -13.32
N PHE A 58 -15.69 12.05 -12.86
CA PHE A 58 -15.58 12.83 -11.63
C PHE A 58 -16.66 12.37 -10.65
N LEU A 59 -16.29 12.01 -9.43
CA LEU A 59 -17.24 11.54 -8.42
C LEU A 59 -17.01 12.21 -7.08
N GLY A 60 -18.03 12.89 -6.55
CA GLY A 60 -18.00 13.32 -5.16
C GLY A 60 -19.34 13.59 -4.52
N GLN A 61 -19.42 13.36 -3.21
CA GLN A 61 -20.63 13.65 -2.44
C GLN A 61 -20.84 15.15 -2.24
N GLN A 62 -19.77 15.94 -2.18
CA GLN A 62 -19.81 17.40 -2.08
C GLN A 62 -18.96 18.05 -3.17
N PRO A 63 -19.46 19.05 -3.91
CA PRO A 63 -18.68 19.80 -4.90
C PRO A 63 -17.74 20.80 -4.21
N THR A 64 -16.68 20.29 -3.56
CA THR A 64 -15.64 21.10 -2.93
C THR A 64 -14.25 20.71 -3.44
N VAL A 65 -13.29 21.61 -3.22
CA VAL A 65 -11.87 21.44 -3.55
C VAL A 65 -10.99 21.27 -2.30
N GLY A 66 -11.61 21.07 -1.13
CA GLY A 66 -10.93 20.93 0.16
C GLY A 66 -11.50 21.85 1.24
N GLU A 67 -11.01 21.71 2.47
CA GLU A 67 -11.34 22.56 3.63
C GLU A 67 -12.84 22.67 3.98
N ASP A 68 -13.65 21.68 3.57
CA ASP A 68 -15.05 21.64 3.94
C ASP A 68 -15.19 21.24 5.41
N GLN A 69 -15.83 22.12 6.20
CA GLN A 69 -16.09 21.91 7.62
C GLN A 69 -16.92 20.63 7.90
N MET A 70 -17.64 20.13 6.89
CA MET A 70 -18.47 18.93 6.96
C MET A 70 -17.75 17.65 6.50
N GLU A 71 -16.47 17.70 6.14
CA GLU A 71 -15.71 16.56 5.62
C GLU A 71 -15.79 15.32 6.52
N LYS A 72 -15.69 15.50 7.84
CA LYS A 72 -15.82 14.42 8.82
C LYS A 72 -17.16 13.65 8.74
N HIS A 73 -18.18 14.26 8.14
CA HIS A 73 -19.52 13.70 7.97
C HIS A 73 -19.79 13.10 6.58
N TYR A 74 -18.82 13.12 5.67
CA TYR A 74 -18.96 12.40 4.40
C TYR A 74 -19.16 10.92 4.67
N SER A 75 -20.05 10.30 3.90
CA SER A 75 -20.58 8.96 4.14
C SER A 75 -20.62 8.07 2.91
N GLY A 76 -20.67 8.65 1.71
CA GLY A 76 -20.81 7.91 0.46
C GLY A 76 -19.54 7.20 0.02
N THR A 77 -19.72 6.14 -0.74
CA THR A 77 -18.66 5.45 -1.48
C THR A 77 -18.71 5.89 -2.93
N ALA A 78 -17.62 6.34 -3.54
CA ALA A 78 -17.69 6.79 -4.93
C ALA A 78 -17.86 5.61 -5.89
N ILE A 79 -17.06 4.56 -5.77
CA ILE A 79 -17.12 3.35 -6.60
C ILE A 79 -17.02 2.10 -5.72
N ASP A 80 -17.97 1.18 -5.83
CA ASP A 80 -17.90 -0.16 -5.21
C ASP A 80 -18.05 -1.24 -6.29
N ILE A 81 -17.03 -2.10 -6.41
CA ILE A 81 -16.96 -3.18 -7.39
C ILE A 81 -16.97 -4.54 -6.67
N ASP A 82 -18.10 -5.24 -6.82
CA ASP A 82 -18.32 -6.63 -6.43
C ASP A 82 -18.41 -7.53 -7.67
N SER A 83 -17.34 -7.52 -8.47
CA SER A 83 -17.19 -8.31 -9.71
C SER A 83 -15.73 -8.36 -10.17
N ASN A 84 -15.44 -9.21 -11.16
CA ASN A 84 -14.09 -9.47 -11.66
C ASN A 84 -13.79 -8.73 -12.97
N ASP A 85 -12.51 -8.62 -13.31
CA ASP A 85 -12.02 -8.17 -14.62
C ASP A 85 -12.41 -6.73 -15.00
N ASN A 86 -12.58 -5.84 -14.02
CA ASN A 86 -12.95 -4.45 -14.26
C ASN A 86 -11.73 -3.52 -14.32
N VAL A 87 -11.93 -2.36 -14.95
CA VAL A 87 -10.91 -1.31 -15.04
C VAL A 87 -11.52 0.02 -14.60
N ILE A 88 -10.84 0.67 -13.66
CA ILE A 88 -11.07 2.07 -13.29
C ILE A 88 -9.84 2.86 -13.77
N THR A 89 -10.02 3.78 -14.70
CA THR A 89 -8.92 4.56 -15.28
C THR A 89 -9.22 6.06 -15.35
N ASP A 90 -8.25 6.90 -15.00
CA ASP A 90 -8.36 8.36 -15.19
C ASP A 90 -9.58 8.98 -14.49
N VAL A 91 -9.86 8.52 -13.27
CA VAL A 91 -11.01 8.97 -12.45
C VAL A 91 -10.54 9.91 -11.35
N VAL A 92 -11.28 10.99 -11.12
CA VAL A 92 -11.06 11.90 -9.99
C VAL A 92 -12.16 11.69 -8.97
N ILE A 93 -11.77 11.38 -7.74
CA ILE A 93 -12.69 11.16 -6.63
C ILE A 93 -12.43 12.18 -5.53
N PHE A 94 -13.49 12.89 -5.16
CA PHE A 94 -13.45 13.95 -4.18
C PHE A 94 -14.59 13.82 -3.19
N SER A 95 -14.37 14.28 -1.96
CA SER A 95 -15.40 14.39 -0.94
C SER A 95 -16.27 13.16 -0.67
N ALA A 96 -15.78 11.94 -0.89
CA ALA A 96 -16.44 10.69 -0.51
C ALA A 96 -15.87 10.16 0.83
N ALA A 97 -16.60 9.34 1.57
CA ALA A 97 -16.03 8.61 2.71
C ALA A 97 -15.02 7.56 2.25
N VAL A 98 -15.39 6.81 1.21
CA VAL A 98 -14.52 5.85 0.56
C VAL A 98 -14.46 6.15 -0.92
N GLY A 99 -13.27 6.22 -1.50
CA GLY A 99 -13.13 6.43 -2.93
C GLY A 99 -13.53 5.18 -3.71
N ILE A 100 -12.73 4.12 -3.62
CA ILE A 100 -12.95 2.86 -4.34
C ILE A 100 -12.99 1.70 -3.36
N VAL A 101 -13.94 0.78 -3.52
CA VAL A 101 -13.96 -0.53 -2.87
C VAL A 101 -13.84 -1.62 -3.94
N LEU A 102 -12.86 -2.50 -3.79
CA LEU A 102 -12.67 -3.68 -4.63
C LEU A 102 -12.92 -4.93 -3.80
N ARG A 103 -13.85 -5.79 -4.24
CA ARG A 103 -14.28 -6.99 -3.49
C ARG A 103 -13.96 -8.31 -4.16
N SER A 104 -13.59 -8.27 -5.43
CA SER A 104 -13.39 -9.47 -6.24
C SER A 104 -12.15 -9.32 -7.12
N GLU A 105 -11.80 -10.38 -7.84
CA GLU A 105 -10.47 -10.60 -8.36
C GLU A 105 -10.17 -9.82 -9.67
N ALA A 106 -8.89 -9.71 -9.99
CA ALA A 106 -8.36 -9.30 -11.29
C ALA A 106 -8.70 -7.86 -11.74
N ASN A 107 -9.10 -6.99 -10.81
CA ASN A 107 -9.43 -5.60 -11.09
C ASN A 107 -8.17 -4.72 -11.27
N THR A 108 -8.28 -3.69 -12.11
CA THR A 108 -7.21 -2.70 -12.34
C THR A 108 -7.68 -1.29 -12.02
N VAL A 109 -6.89 -0.55 -11.25
CA VAL A 109 -7.10 0.86 -10.94
C VAL A 109 -5.86 1.63 -11.38
N THR A 110 -6.01 2.59 -12.29
CA THR A 110 -4.87 3.38 -12.77
C THR A 110 -5.21 4.82 -13.07
N GLY A 111 -4.27 5.76 -12.87
CA GLY A 111 -4.52 7.18 -13.16
C GLY A 111 -5.62 7.80 -12.29
N VAL A 112 -5.93 7.20 -11.14
CA VAL A 112 -6.98 7.69 -10.23
C VAL A 112 -6.41 8.74 -9.30
N HIS A 113 -7.09 9.87 -9.16
CA HIS A 113 -6.79 10.89 -8.15
C HIS A 113 -7.84 10.85 -7.04
N CYS A 114 -7.45 10.41 -5.85
CA CYS A 114 -8.28 10.43 -4.65
C CYS A 114 -7.85 11.59 -3.75
N TYR A 115 -8.73 12.58 -3.62
CA TYR A 115 -8.70 13.59 -2.56
C TYR A 115 -10.07 13.62 -1.85
N ASN A 116 -10.57 12.42 -1.55
CA ASN A 116 -11.78 12.24 -0.77
C ASN A 116 -11.54 12.54 0.72
N LYS A 117 -12.47 12.17 1.59
CA LYS A 117 -12.33 12.33 3.04
C LYS A 117 -10.94 11.91 3.51
N ALA A 118 -10.24 12.77 4.22
CA ALA A 118 -8.92 12.52 4.74
C ALA A 118 -8.90 11.35 5.74
N ASP A 119 -7.77 10.65 5.81
CA ASP A 119 -7.59 9.49 6.70
C ASP A 119 -7.77 9.88 8.18
N VAL A 120 -7.40 11.11 8.55
CA VAL A 120 -7.59 11.64 9.92
C VAL A 120 -9.06 11.70 10.35
N TYR A 121 -9.98 11.72 9.38
CA TYR A 121 -11.42 11.65 9.61
C TYR A 121 -12.01 10.26 9.33
N GLY A 122 -11.16 9.26 9.11
CA GLY A 122 -11.52 7.88 8.80
C GLY A 122 -11.95 7.66 7.35
N GLY A 123 -11.54 8.53 6.43
CA GLY A 123 -11.71 8.26 5.00
C GLY A 123 -10.74 7.21 4.49
N VAL A 124 -11.05 6.64 3.32
CA VAL A 124 -10.20 5.65 2.64
C VAL A 124 -10.23 5.91 1.15
N GLY A 125 -9.07 6.11 0.53
CA GLY A 125 -8.98 6.36 -0.90
C GLY A 125 -9.32 5.13 -1.72
N ILE A 126 -8.62 4.02 -1.47
CA ILE A 126 -8.88 2.73 -2.10
C ILE A 126 -8.87 1.63 -1.03
N LEU A 127 -9.96 0.88 -0.93
CA LEU A 127 -10.08 -0.29 -0.07
C LEU A 127 -10.09 -1.57 -0.91
N VAL A 128 -9.14 -2.45 -0.65
CA VAL A 128 -9.03 -3.79 -1.26
C VAL A 128 -9.43 -4.82 -0.21
N LYS A 129 -10.51 -5.57 -0.46
CA LYS A 129 -11.00 -6.62 0.44
C LYS A 129 -10.18 -7.93 0.27
N PRO A 130 -10.23 -8.87 1.23
CA PRO A 130 -9.43 -10.10 1.19
C PRO A 130 -9.63 -10.94 -0.07
N GLU A 131 -10.85 -10.92 -0.63
CA GLU A 131 -11.21 -11.68 -1.82
C GLU A 131 -10.80 -10.98 -3.14
N ALA A 132 -10.30 -9.74 -3.09
CA ALA A 132 -9.91 -8.96 -4.26
C ALA A 132 -8.47 -9.26 -4.72
N SER A 133 -8.19 -10.54 -4.95
CA SER A 133 -6.88 -11.02 -5.39
C SER A 133 -6.53 -10.52 -6.81
N LEU A 134 -5.26 -10.65 -7.21
CA LEU A 134 -4.79 -10.28 -8.57
C LEU A 134 -5.04 -8.79 -8.91
N THR A 135 -5.20 -7.93 -7.90
CA THR A 135 -5.52 -6.51 -8.06
C THR A 135 -4.27 -5.70 -8.42
N ARG A 136 -4.42 -4.77 -9.37
CA ARG A 136 -3.34 -3.89 -9.84
C ARG A 136 -3.73 -2.42 -9.64
N ILE A 137 -3.05 -1.73 -8.73
CA ILE A 137 -3.19 -0.30 -8.49
C ILE A 137 -1.91 0.37 -9.00
N GLY A 138 -2.02 1.28 -9.96
CA GLY A 138 -0.85 1.89 -10.61
C GLY A 138 -1.04 3.35 -10.96
N ASN A 139 0.00 4.19 -10.92
CA ASN A 139 -0.07 5.59 -11.36
C ASN A 139 -1.20 6.41 -10.71
N CYS A 140 -1.58 6.10 -9.47
CA CYS A 140 -2.62 6.84 -8.75
C CYS A 140 -2.01 8.01 -7.95
N TYR A 141 -2.79 9.07 -7.78
CA TYR A 141 -2.47 10.18 -6.88
C TYR A 141 -3.41 10.13 -5.67
N MET A 142 -2.83 9.94 -4.50
CA MET A 142 -3.48 9.83 -3.20
C MET A 142 -3.16 11.09 -2.38
N ASP A 143 -4.14 11.94 -2.10
CA ASP A 143 -3.96 13.21 -1.39
C ASP A 143 -4.74 13.21 -0.07
N PHE A 144 -4.01 13.20 1.06
CA PHE A 144 -4.52 13.04 2.43
C PHE A 144 -5.31 11.77 2.73
N THR A 145 -5.44 10.87 1.76
CA THR A 145 -6.10 9.59 1.93
C THR A 145 -5.34 8.45 1.30
N GLY A 146 -5.29 7.30 1.97
CA GLY A 146 -4.43 6.19 1.61
C GLY A 146 -5.09 5.04 0.86
N VAL A 147 -4.32 3.96 0.71
CA VAL A 147 -4.78 2.66 0.24
C VAL A 147 -4.83 1.71 1.44
N VAL A 148 -5.94 1.02 1.65
CA VAL A 148 -6.08 -0.01 2.68
C VAL A 148 -6.26 -1.36 1.98
N ILE A 149 -5.43 -2.33 2.35
CA ILE A 149 -5.47 -3.68 1.77
C ILE A 149 -5.65 -4.68 2.91
N GLU A 150 -6.78 -5.38 2.89
CA GLU A 150 -7.10 -6.41 3.88
C GLU A 150 -6.61 -7.78 3.41
N ASP A 151 -5.85 -8.48 4.26
CA ASP A 151 -5.19 -9.79 3.96
C ASP A 151 -4.73 -9.95 2.49
N PRO A 152 -3.76 -9.15 2.02
CA PRO A 152 -3.38 -9.09 0.61
C PRO A 152 -3.03 -10.46 0.01
N SER A 153 -3.58 -10.75 -1.17
CA SER A 153 -3.24 -11.92 -2.00
C SER A 153 -3.01 -11.47 -3.45
N GLN A 154 -1.77 -11.49 -3.92
CA GLN A 154 -1.40 -11.10 -5.29
C GLN A 154 -1.84 -9.67 -5.65
N VAL A 155 -1.53 -8.70 -4.80
CA VAL A 155 -1.90 -7.28 -4.99
C VAL A 155 -0.66 -6.46 -5.28
N ARG A 156 -0.75 -5.51 -6.21
CA ARG A 156 0.34 -4.54 -6.46
C ARG A 156 -0.12 -3.09 -6.36
N VAL A 157 0.74 -2.24 -5.80
CA VAL A 157 0.61 -0.77 -5.73
C VAL A 157 1.90 -0.16 -6.28
N THR A 158 1.85 0.43 -7.48
CA THR A 158 3.06 0.96 -8.14
C THR A 158 2.93 2.35 -8.70
N ASP A 159 4.07 3.04 -8.79
CA ASP A 159 4.23 4.31 -9.52
C ASP A 159 3.24 5.41 -9.08
N GLY A 160 2.73 5.32 -7.85
CA GLY A 160 1.79 6.27 -7.27
C GLY A 160 2.47 7.48 -6.63
N LEU A 161 1.70 8.56 -6.51
CA LEU A 161 2.05 9.76 -5.74
C LEU A 161 1.17 9.83 -4.49
N PHE A 162 1.78 9.86 -3.31
CA PHE A 162 1.10 9.93 -2.02
C PHE A 162 1.51 11.23 -1.32
N ILE A 163 0.55 12.12 -1.06
CA ILE A 163 0.77 13.43 -0.42
C ILE A 163 -0.12 13.56 0.82
N GLY A 164 0.22 14.51 1.69
CA GLY A 164 -0.61 14.84 2.85
C GLY A 164 -0.47 13.83 3.98
N GLY A 165 0.56 12.98 3.93
CA GLY A 165 0.71 11.85 4.85
C GLY A 165 -0.05 10.59 4.44
N ALA A 166 -0.64 10.55 3.24
CA ALA A 166 -1.24 9.35 2.67
C ALA A 166 -0.24 8.18 2.62
N ASN A 167 -0.70 6.98 2.94
CA ASN A 167 0.12 5.78 3.04
C ASN A 167 -0.61 4.54 2.50
N VAL A 168 0.05 3.38 2.59
CA VAL A 168 -0.57 2.07 2.38
C VAL A 168 -0.71 1.36 3.72
N VAL A 169 -1.93 1.00 4.11
CA VAL A 169 -2.20 0.24 5.33
C VAL A 169 -2.51 -1.20 4.98
N LEU A 170 -1.73 -2.13 5.53
CA LEU A 170 -1.95 -3.57 5.43
C LEU A 170 -2.73 -4.01 6.66
N ARG A 171 -4.01 -4.34 6.49
CA ARG A 171 -4.91 -4.71 7.58
C ARG A 171 -5.08 -6.22 7.68
N SER A 172 -4.84 -6.76 8.86
CA SER A 172 -5.05 -8.16 9.17
C SER A 172 -6.51 -8.41 9.53
N ILE A 173 -7.17 -9.30 8.77
CA ILE A 173 -8.50 -9.82 9.11
C ILE A 173 -8.37 -11.30 9.52
N LYS A 174 -7.65 -12.09 8.73
CA LYS A 174 -7.29 -13.50 8.95
C LYS A 174 -5.80 -13.66 9.24
N GLY A 175 -4.98 -12.62 9.03
CA GLY A 175 -3.56 -12.60 9.37
C GLY A 175 -2.64 -13.19 8.31
N SER A 176 -3.03 -13.09 7.03
CA SER A 176 -2.24 -13.60 5.91
C SER A 176 -1.89 -12.51 4.90
N ILE A 177 -0.65 -12.51 4.41
CA ILE A 177 -0.19 -11.72 3.26
C ILE A 177 0.53 -12.66 2.29
N SER A 178 0.17 -12.64 1.02
CA SER A 178 0.88 -13.37 -0.04
C SER A 178 0.95 -12.56 -1.33
N GLY A 179 2.11 -12.50 -1.99
CA GLY A 179 2.24 -11.89 -3.31
C GLY A 179 1.94 -10.38 -3.33
N LEU A 180 2.42 -9.63 -2.35
CA LEU A 180 2.19 -8.18 -2.26
C LEU A 180 3.39 -7.41 -2.79
N ASN A 181 3.16 -6.47 -3.70
CA ASN A 181 4.18 -5.58 -4.24
C ASN A 181 3.80 -4.11 -4.00
N ILE A 182 4.61 -3.36 -3.26
CA ILE A 182 4.48 -1.90 -3.10
C ILE A 182 5.78 -1.25 -3.57
N GLU A 183 5.81 -0.80 -4.82
CA GLU A 183 7.08 -0.48 -5.49
C GLU A 183 7.03 0.80 -6.33
N GLY A 184 8.11 1.57 -6.33
CA GLY A 184 8.26 2.72 -7.23
C GLY A 184 7.37 3.92 -6.90
N ASN A 185 6.79 3.99 -5.69
CA ASN A 185 5.90 5.08 -5.30
C ASN A 185 6.69 6.25 -4.68
N MET A 186 6.12 7.45 -4.77
CA MET A 186 6.62 8.65 -4.13
C MET A 186 5.71 9.07 -2.98
N PHE A 187 6.26 9.18 -1.77
CA PHE A 187 5.54 9.57 -0.57
C PHE A 187 6.05 10.90 -0.03
N ARG A 188 5.11 11.80 0.32
CA ARG A 188 5.41 13.08 0.95
C ARG A 188 4.43 13.39 2.08
N GLY A 189 4.97 13.50 3.28
CA GLY A 189 4.23 13.92 4.47
C GLY A 189 4.42 15.41 4.79
N TYR A 190 4.07 15.75 6.03
CA TYR A 190 4.39 17.01 6.67
C TYR A 190 5.53 16.82 7.67
N GLU A 191 6.32 17.87 7.83
CA GLU A 191 7.39 17.89 8.83
C GLU A 191 6.82 17.57 10.23
N GLY A 192 7.41 16.59 10.90
CA GLY A 192 7.04 16.18 12.25
C GLY A 192 5.89 15.16 12.38
N VAL A 193 5.21 14.78 11.28
CA VAL A 193 4.04 13.87 11.35
C VAL A 193 4.41 12.39 11.44
N GLY A 194 5.61 11.98 11.03
CA GLY A 194 6.19 10.68 11.41
C GLY A 194 5.50 9.41 10.89
N ASN A 195 4.39 9.51 10.16
CA ASN A 195 3.67 8.37 9.56
C ASN A 195 4.61 7.53 8.68
N SER A 196 4.39 6.22 8.66
CA SER A 196 5.15 5.33 7.78
C SER A 196 4.50 5.24 6.40
N ILE A 197 5.31 5.04 5.35
CA ILE A 197 4.77 4.87 3.99
C ILE A 197 3.94 3.58 3.85
N VAL A 198 4.24 2.58 4.70
CA VAL A 198 3.46 1.36 4.85
C VAL A 198 3.26 1.09 6.34
N GLU A 199 2.04 0.76 6.74
CA GLU A 199 1.69 0.45 8.13
C GLU A 199 1.01 -0.92 8.23
N LEU A 200 1.25 -1.61 9.35
CA LEU A 200 0.55 -2.84 9.68
C LEU A 200 -0.58 -2.50 10.66
N ASP A 201 -1.81 -2.83 10.30
CA ASP A 201 -2.98 -2.74 11.17
C ASP A 201 -3.38 -4.16 11.59
N GLY A 202 -2.95 -4.56 12.78
CA GLY A 202 -3.10 -5.92 13.29
C GLY A 202 -1.90 -6.84 13.02
N ASN A 203 -2.04 -8.10 13.40
CA ASN A 203 -0.95 -9.09 13.35
C ASN A 203 -1.09 -10.00 12.14
N PHE A 204 0.00 -10.15 11.39
CA PHE A 204 0.14 -11.16 10.35
C PHE A 204 0.99 -12.31 10.87
N THR A 205 0.55 -13.55 10.66
CA THR A 205 1.25 -14.77 11.09
C THR A 205 1.74 -15.58 9.90
N ALA A 206 1.08 -15.43 8.75
CA ALA A 206 1.50 -15.98 7.47
C ALA A 206 1.86 -14.82 6.53
N VAL A 207 3.12 -14.75 6.13
CA VAL A 207 3.60 -13.70 5.23
C VAL A 207 4.46 -14.37 4.16
N ASP A 208 4.16 -14.16 2.89
CA ASP A 208 4.85 -14.82 1.80
C ASP A 208 4.96 -13.90 0.58
N GLN A 209 6.06 -13.96 -0.16
CA GLN A 209 6.24 -13.20 -1.41
C GLN A 209 5.83 -11.70 -1.28
N VAL A 210 6.36 -11.02 -0.25
CA VAL A 210 6.08 -9.59 -0.01
C VAL A 210 7.31 -8.75 -0.39
N VAL A 211 7.10 -7.78 -1.28
CA VAL A 211 8.12 -6.85 -1.78
C VAL A 211 7.64 -5.42 -1.55
N ILE A 212 8.35 -4.69 -0.70
CA ILE A 212 8.13 -3.26 -0.48
C ILE A 212 9.46 -2.56 -0.72
N GLU A 213 9.68 -2.06 -1.92
CA GLU A 213 11.00 -1.58 -2.34
C GLU A 213 10.94 -0.43 -3.33
N ARG A 214 12.08 0.24 -3.53
CA ARG A 214 12.22 1.33 -4.53
C ARG A 214 11.21 2.46 -4.37
N ASN A 215 10.71 2.68 -3.16
CA ASN A 215 9.86 3.82 -2.83
C ASN A 215 10.72 5.02 -2.39
N ASN A 216 10.31 6.23 -2.76
CA ASN A 216 10.95 7.47 -2.34
C ASN A 216 10.10 8.14 -1.27
N VAL A 217 10.74 8.69 -0.24
CA VAL A 217 10.04 9.31 0.88
C VAL A 217 10.62 10.68 1.22
N LYS A 218 9.74 11.62 1.54
CA LYS A 218 10.06 12.90 2.18
C LYS A 218 9.12 13.14 3.35
N ASP A 219 9.67 13.52 4.50
CA ASP A 219 8.91 13.88 5.72
C ASP A 219 7.96 12.77 6.24
N MET A 220 8.30 11.50 5.96
CA MET A 220 7.64 10.27 6.45
C MET A 220 8.69 9.18 6.72
N VAL A 221 8.29 8.08 7.35
CA VAL A 221 9.18 6.95 7.67
C VAL A 221 9.17 5.92 6.54
N LEU A 222 10.35 5.68 5.95
CA LEU A 222 10.53 4.61 4.96
C LEU A 222 10.30 3.24 5.61
N LYS A 223 9.47 2.41 4.98
CA LYS A 223 9.30 1.00 5.30
C LYS A 223 9.60 0.13 4.08
N SER A 224 10.23 -1.01 4.31
CA SER A 224 10.67 -1.91 3.26
C SER A 224 10.75 -3.35 3.75
N THR A 225 10.76 -4.30 2.83
CA THR A 225 11.07 -5.72 3.08
C THR A 225 12.54 -6.05 2.85
N ALA A 226 13.34 -5.08 2.42
CA ALA A 226 14.77 -5.22 2.28
C ALA A 226 15.49 -4.00 2.86
N GLY A 227 16.74 -4.16 3.26
CA GLY A 227 17.49 -3.06 3.86
C GLY A 227 18.97 -3.20 3.62
N ARG A 228 19.65 -2.06 3.53
CA ARG A 228 21.12 -1.97 3.54
C ARG A 228 21.58 -0.98 4.60
N VAL A 229 22.45 -1.43 5.48
CA VAL A 229 23.05 -0.60 6.54
C VAL A 229 24.56 -0.74 6.48
N THR A 230 25.28 0.36 6.71
CA THR A 230 26.73 0.35 6.85
C THR A 230 27.10 0.93 8.20
N VAL A 231 27.87 0.18 8.99
CA VAL A 231 28.33 0.56 10.32
C VAL A 231 29.85 0.63 10.30
N ALA A 232 30.39 1.80 10.62
CA ALA A 232 31.84 2.01 10.74
C ALA A 232 32.20 2.22 12.21
N GLY A 233 33.36 1.71 12.63
CA GLY A 233 33.84 1.93 13.99
C GLY A 233 35.13 1.19 14.32
N HIS A 234 35.76 1.61 15.42
CA HIS A 234 36.93 0.94 15.99
C HIS A 234 36.51 0.09 17.20
N GLY A 235 36.51 -1.23 17.02
CA GLY A 235 36.04 -2.16 18.03
C GLY A 235 36.12 -3.60 17.55
N SER A 236 35.39 -4.47 18.21
CA SER A 236 35.28 -5.90 17.86
C SER A 236 33.83 -6.33 17.61
N ARG A 237 32.91 -5.37 17.50
CA ARG A 237 31.47 -5.60 17.40
C ARG A 237 30.79 -4.46 16.64
N TRP A 238 29.98 -4.81 15.65
CA TRP A 238 29.17 -3.89 14.84
C TRP A 238 27.73 -4.41 14.78
N VAL A 239 26.78 -3.52 15.03
CA VAL A 239 25.34 -3.86 15.04
C VAL A 239 24.67 -3.11 13.90
N ALA A 240 24.28 -3.84 12.85
CA ALA A 240 23.47 -3.30 11.77
C ALA A 240 21.99 -3.48 12.15
N ASP A 241 21.35 -2.41 12.64
CA ASP A 241 19.95 -2.39 13.07
C ASP A 241 19.04 -1.88 11.94
N PHE A 242 18.08 -2.72 11.53
CA PHE A 242 17.13 -2.43 10.48
C PHE A 242 15.71 -2.18 11.00
N SER A 243 15.50 -2.10 12.33
CA SER A 243 14.17 -1.97 12.95
C SER A 243 13.37 -0.75 12.48
N ARG A 244 14.05 0.32 12.05
CA ARG A 244 13.39 1.52 11.50
C ARG A 244 12.89 1.31 10.07
N VAL A 245 13.53 0.43 9.30
CA VAL A 245 13.29 0.23 7.86
C VAL A 245 12.43 -1.00 7.61
N LEU A 246 12.71 -2.12 8.26
CA LEU A 246 11.97 -3.36 8.02
C LEU A 246 10.53 -3.25 8.54
N ILE A 247 9.58 -3.72 7.74
CA ILE A 247 8.15 -3.65 8.05
C ILE A 247 7.72 -4.74 9.02
N PHE A 248 8.22 -5.98 8.85
CA PHE A 248 7.84 -7.08 9.73
C PHE A 248 8.82 -7.17 10.91
N PRO A 249 8.32 -7.27 12.15
CA PRO A 249 9.20 -7.42 13.31
C PRO A 249 9.89 -8.78 13.30
N ASN A 250 11.17 -8.78 13.68
CA ASN A 250 11.98 -9.99 13.92
C ASN A 250 11.93 -11.03 12.78
N ARG A 251 11.99 -10.56 11.53
CA ARG A 251 11.82 -11.42 10.35
C ARG A 251 12.88 -11.15 9.29
N VAL A 252 14.15 -11.31 9.66
CA VAL A 252 15.23 -11.34 8.67
C VAL A 252 15.32 -12.77 8.16
N SER A 253 14.98 -12.98 6.89
CA SER A 253 15.04 -14.29 6.23
C SER A 253 16.46 -14.57 5.75
N HIS A 254 17.03 -13.65 4.97
CA HIS A 254 18.39 -13.74 4.49
C HIS A 254 19.19 -12.49 4.84
N PHE A 255 20.52 -12.66 4.86
CA PHE A 255 21.44 -11.55 4.96
C PHE A 255 22.74 -11.83 4.20
N GLN A 256 23.39 -10.76 3.76
CA GLN A 256 24.75 -10.76 3.24
C GLN A 256 25.54 -9.66 3.94
N TYR A 257 26.84 -9.88 4.18
CA TYR A 257 27.68 -8.83 4.74
C TYR A 257 29.07 -8.78 4.10
N ALA A 258 29.63 -7.58 4.05
CA ALA A 258 31.01 -7.33 3.71
C ALA A 258 31.72 -6.71 4.91
N PHE A 259 32.95 -7.17 5.19
CA PHE A 259 33.78 -6.69 6.29
C PHE A 259 35.06 -6.08 5.73
N HIS A 260 35.22 -4.77 5.87
CA HIS A 260 36.38 -4.04 5.35
C HIS A 260 37.17 -3.39 6.49
N ILE A 261 38.42 -3.83 6.69
CA ILE A 261 39.34 -3.24 7.67
C ILE A 261 40.04 -2.03 7.05
N ARG A 262 39.98 -0.89 7.74
CA ARG A 262 40.69 0.34 7.35
C ARG A 262 42.10 0.34 7.94
N GLY A 263 43.10 0.05 7.11
CA GLY A 263 44.52 0.07 7.47
C GLY A 263 45.20 -1.28 7.30
N ALA A 264 46.40 -1.45 7.88
CA ALA A 264 47.10 -2.73 7.87
C ALA A 264 46.32 -3.75 8.71
N ALA A 265 45.87 -4.83 8.06
CA ALA A 265 45.16 -5.92 8.72
C ALA A 265 46.11 -7.08 9.01
N ASN A 266 46.18 -7.49 10.27
CA ASN A 266 46.66 -8.82 10.64
C ASN A 266 45.60 -9.88 10.27
N ASN A 267 45.89 -11.16 10.46
CA ASN A 267 44.90 -12.23 10.35
C ASN A 267 43.75 -12.02 11.34
N VAL A 268 42.66 -11.38 10.89
CA VAL A 268 41.46 -11.08 11.69
C VAL A 268 40.31 -11.93 11.16
N THR A 269 39.88 -12.89 11.97
CA THR A 269 38.65 -13.64 11.72
C THR A 269 37.43 -12.81 12.12
N HIS A 270 36.37 -12.85 11.32
CA HIS A 270 35.08 -12.22 11.58
C HIS A 270 33.94 -13.24 11.43
N TRP A 271 32.85 -13.04 12.17
CA TRP A 271 31.66 -13.90 12.13
C TRP A 271 30.39 -13.12 12.50
N VAL A 272 29.23 -13.71 12.21
CA VAL A 272 27.93 -13.21 12.69
C VAL A 272 27.58 -13.92 13.98
N SER A 273 27.36 -13.17 15.06
CA SER A 273 27.01 -13.74 16.38
C SER A 273 25.52 -13.67 16.71
N GLY A 274 24.72 -12.98 15.90
CA GLY A 274 23.27 -13.01 16.05
C GLY A 274 22.51 -12.28 14.95
N VAL A 275 21.32 -12.81 14.65
CA VAL A 275 20.28 -12.19 13.83
C VAL A 275 18.99 -12.21 14.64
N ARG A 276 18.64 -11.08 15.28
CA ARG A 276 17.50 -10.98 16.21
C ARG A 276 16.96 -9.56 16.19
N ARG A 277 15.66 -9.37 16.37
CA ARG A 277 15.00 -8.05 16.46
C ARG A 277 15.38 -7.15 15.28
N ASN A 278 15.39 -7.70 14.06
CA ASN A 278 15.78 -6.99 12.84
C ASN A 278 17.20 -6.39 12.88
N ALA A 279 18.09 -6.95 13.69
CA ALA A 279 19.49 -6.55 13.76
C ALA A 279 20.42 -7.73 13.45
N VAL A 280 21.47 -7.44 12.67
CA VAL A 280 22.58 -8.38 12.40
C VAL A 280 23.80 -7.91 13.16
N VAL A 281 24.37 -8.80 13.96
CA VAL A 281 25.55 -8.52 14.78
C VAL A 281 26.76 -9.21 14.19
N VAL A 282 27.74 -8.41 13.77
CA VAL A 282 29.03 -8.89 13.25
C VAL A 282 30.11 -8.63 14.29
N GLU A 283 30.96 -9.62 14.54
CA GLU A 283 32.05 -9.55 15.50
C GLU A 283 33.37 -9.97 14.87
N SER A 284 34.47 -9.57 15.50
CA SER A 284 35.83 -9.91 15.09
C SER A 284 36.69 -10.40 16.26
N SER A 285 37.68 -11.22 15.92
CA SER A 285 38.63 -11.83 16.87
C SER A 285 39.54 -10.82 17.57
N ALA A 286 39.68 -9.62 17.02
CA ALA A 286 40.47 -8.52 17.57
C ALA A 286 39.77 -7.18 17.35
N LYS A 287 40.18 -6.16 18.12
CA LYS A 287 39.76 -4.79 17.90
C LYS A 287 40.38 -4.26 16.61
N VAL A 288 39.55 -3.81 15.69
CA VAL A 288 39.97 -3.24 14.40
C VAL A 288 39.13 -2.02 14.07
N ASN A 289 39.69 -1.12 13.26
CA ASN A 289 38.91 -0.09 12.60
C ASN A 289 38.29 -0.70 11.34
N ALA A 290 37.00 -0.99 11.34
CA ALA A 290 36.33 -1.63 10.22
C ALA A 290 35.02 -0.95 9.82
N VAL A 291 34.64 -1.21 8.58
CA VAL A 291 33.34 -0.88 7.98
C VAL A 291 32.65 -2.19 7.66
N VAL A 292 31.47 -2.38 8.24
CA VAL A 292 30.61 -3.54 8.00
C VAL A 292 29.39 -3.08 7.21
N SER A 293 29.25 -3.55 5.97
CA SER A 293 28.05 -3.32 5.17
C SER A 293 27.21 -4.58 5.21
N VAL A 294 25.95 -4.46 5.64
CA VAL A 294 25.00 -5.58 5.74
C VAL A 294 23.80 -5.27 4.85
N VAL A 295 23.35 -6.28 4.10
CA VAL A 295 22.09 -6.27 3.36
C VAL A 295 21.22 -7.39 3.93
N VAL A 296 19.92 -7.14 4.11
CA VAL A 296 18.93 -8.09 4.64
C VAL A 296 17.65 -8.06 3.82
N ASP A 297 16.87 -9.13 3.93
CA ASP A 297 15.51 -9.20 3.41
C ASP A 297 14.54 -9.99 4.31
N GLN A 298 13.24 -9.88 4.01
CA GLN A 298 12.12 -10.50 4.74
C GLN A 298 11.24 -11.40 3.86
N TYR A 299 11.67 -11.71 2.63
CA TYR A 299 10.96 -12.59 1.71
C TYR A 299 11.48 -14.02 1.83
N ASN A 300 10.61 -14.98 1.55
CA ASN A 300 11.00 -16.39 1.43
C ASN A 300 11.64 -16.61 0.05
N ALA A 301 12.68 -17.44 -0.03
CA ALA A 301 13.07 -17.99 -1.32
C ALA A 301 12.00 -19.00 -1.82
N VAL A 302 12.04 -19.32 -3.12
CA VAL A 302 11.23 -20.42 -3.66
C VAL A 302 11.56 -21.69 -2.87
N ASP A 303 10.52 -22.37 -2.36
CA ASP A 303 10.57 -23.55 -1.48
C ASP A 303 10.92 -23.32 0.01
N GLU A 304 11.07 -22.07 0.47
CA GLU A 304 11.21 -21.76 1.90
C GLU A 304 9.85 -21.43 2.55
N THR A 305 9.59 -22.02 3.72
CA THR A 305 8.46 -21.64 4.58
C THR A 305 8.99 -21.10 5.90
N SER A 306 8.75 -19.82 6.17
CA SER A 306 9.04 -19.21 7.47
C SER A 306 7.75 -18.78 8.16
N TYR A 307 7.42 -19.47 9.26
CA TYR A 307 6.39 -19.01 10.19
C TYR A 307 6.97 -17.89 11.05
N LEU A 308 6.21 -16.82 11.27
CA LEU A 308 6.57 -15.84 12.29
C LEU A 308 6.53 -16.55 13.65
N LEU A 309 7.69 -16.69 14.28
CA LEU A 309 7.78 -17.22 15.63
C LEU A 309 7.10 -16.20 16.56
N SER A 310 6.02 -16.59 17.22
CA SER A 310 5.45 -15.80 18.31
C SER A 310 6.50 -15.65 19.40
N GLU A 311 6.86 -14.42 19.74
CA GLU A 311 7.64 -14.17 20.95
C GLU A 311 6.80 -14.62 22.15
N SER A 312 7.32 -15.58 22.92
CA SER A 312 6.84 -15.98 24.25
C SER A 312 7.35 -15.04 25.32
#